data_AF-A0A098G2E4-F1
#
_entry.id   AF-A0A098G2E4-F1
#
_cell.length_a   1.000
_cell.length_b   1.000
_cell.length_c   1.000
_cell.angle_alpha   90.00
_cell.angle_beta   90.00
_cell.angle_gamma   90.00
#
_symmetry.space_group_name_H-M   'P 1'
#
loop_
_entity.id
_entity.type
_entity.pdbx_description
1 polymer ?
#
loop_
_entity_poly.entity_id
_entity_poly.type
_entity_poly.pdbx_seq_one_letter_code
_entity_poly.pdbx_strand_id
1 'polypeptide(L)'
;MNKNIVIVLFTALYSSYALSEDFCRLAMDKLYKKDSDLIAVVKINTSKSSLYSSTVDVSHDCQHFSPYLSVKDPDAIKTTGGLCMVLPASELQQKLCSMHVTLCIAENNCQSIDIKLETKGNRYVAANPAYYEMIFQHE
;
A
#
# COMPACT_ATOMS: atom_id res chain seq x y z
N MET A 1 -6.83 53.52 -44.42
CA MET A 1 -7.55 52.24 -44.49
C MET A 1 -6.85 51.28 -43.55
N ASN A 2 -7.58 50.82 -42.52
CA ASN A 2 -7.03 50.25 -41.30
C ASN A 2 -6.54 48.80 -41.47
N LYS A 3 -5.36 48.54 -40.89
CA LYS A 3 -4.74 47.23 -40.70
C LYS A 3 -5.57 46.42 -39.70
N ASN A 4 -6.09 45.26 -40.13
CA ASN A 4 -6.61 44.25 -39.22
C ASN A 4 -5.61 43.11 -39.12
N ILE A 5 -4.82 43.12 -38.05
CA ILE A 5 -3.95 42.03 -37.63
C ILE A 5 -4.84 41.02 -36.92
N VAL A 6 -5.03 39.84 -37.54
CA VAL A 6 -5.74 38.72 -36.92
C VAL A 6 -4.73 37.95 -36.08
N ILE A 7 -4.75 38.17 -34.77
CA ILE A 7 -3.96 37.39 -33.80
C ILE A 7 -4.73 36.11 -33.51
N VAL A 8 -4.24 34.98 -34.05
CA VAL A 8 -4.71 33.65 -33.69
C VAL A 8 -4.16 33.32 -32.30
N LEU A 9 -5.00 33.45 -31.26
CA LEU A 9 -4.67 32.96 -29.93
C LEU A 9 -4.73 31.42 -29.94
N PHE A 10 -3.57 30.78 -30.01
CA PHE A 10 -3.41 29.38 -29.61
C PHE A 10 -3.54 29.30 -28.08
N THR A 11 -4.73 29.02 -27.57
CA THR A 11 -4.90 28.59 -26.19
C THR A 11 -4.35 27.17 -26.06
N ALA A 12 -3.07 27.06 -25.77
CA ALA A 12 -2.50 25.84 -25.22
C ALA A 12 -3.13 25.64 -23.83
N LEU A 13 -4.27 24.95 -23.79
CA LEU A 13 -4.74 24.30 -22.58
C LEU A 13 -3.68 23.26 -22.23
N TYR A 14 -2.70 23.67 -21.42
CA TYR A 14 -1.93 22.73 -20.63
C TYR A 14 -2.91 22.08 -19.66
N SER A 15 -3.58 21.04 -20.12
CA SER A 15 -4.15 20.03 -19.26
C SER A 15 -2.98 19.44 -18.49
N SER A 16 -2.71 20.05 -17.33
CA SER A 16 -1.89 19.48 -16.28
C SER A 16 -2.59 18.22 -15.82
N TYR A 17 -2.43 17.13 -16.56
CA TYR A 17 -2.63 15.80 -16.02
C TYR A 17 -1.60 15.69 -14.90
N ALA A 18 -2.04 15.98 -13.68
CA ALA A 18 -1.34 15.58 -12.48
C ALA A 18 -1.22 14.06 -12.60
N LEU A 19 -0.07 13.60 -13.09
CA LEU A 19 0.38 12.23 -12.93
C LEU A 19 0.47 12.05 -11.42
N SER A 20 -0.62 11.59 -10.81
CA SER A 20 -0.57 11.06 -9.46
C SER A 20 0.57 10.06 -9.46
N GLU A 21 1.62 10.35 -8.68
CA GLU A 21 2.72 9.41 -8.53
C GLU A 21 2.13 8.11 -8.00
N ASP A 22 2.44 7.00 -8.65
CA ASP A 22 2.06 5.68 -8.16
C ASP A 22 2.85 5.42 -6.87
N PHE A 23 2.26 5.80 -5.73
CA PHE A 23 2.86 5.64 -4.40
C PHE A 23 3.29 4.20 -4.14
N CYS A 24 2.60 3.21 -4.72
CA CYS A 24 2.96 1.82 -4.57
C CYS A 24 4.24 1.46 -5.33
N ARG A 25 4.44 2.05 -6.52
CA ARG A 25 5.71 1.93 -7.23
C ARG A 25 6.86 2.57 -6.44
N LEU A 26 6.64 3.77 -5.89
CA LEU A 26 7.65 4.44 -5.05
C LEU A 26 7.97 3.67 -3.76
N ALA A 27 6.95 3.09 -3.12
CA ALA A 27 7.12 2.26 -1.93
C ALA A 27 7.88 0.97 -2.26
N MET A 28 7.57 0.34 -3.39
CA MET A 28 8.29 -0.83 -3.88
C MET A 28 9.76 -0.51 -4.20
N ASP A 29 10.04 0.64 -4.84
CA ASP A 29 11.42 1.07 -5.08
C ASP A 29 12.17 1.33 -3.76
N LYS A 30 11.48 1.83 -2.73
CA LYS A 30 12.06 2.01 -1.39
C LYS A 30 12.27 0.68 -0.67
N LEU A 31 11.35 -0.28 -0.78
CA LEU A 31 11.45 -1.60 -0.15
C LEU A 31 12.78 -2.30 -0.45
N TYR A 32 13.29 -2.17 -1.68
CA TYR A 32 14.54 -2.80 -2.11
C TYR A 32 15.79 -1.90 -1.98
N LYS A 33 15.66 -0.68 -1.43
CA LYS A 33 16.81 0.17 -1.15
C LYS A 33 17.50 -0.27 0.14
N LYS A 34 18.82 -0.17 0.12
CA LYS A 34 19.65 -0.31 1.32
C LYS A 34 19.18 0.70 2.38
N ASP A 35 19.09 0.25 3.62
CA ASP A 35 18.67 1.05 4.80
C ASP A 35 17.22 1.56 4.76
N SER A 36 16.36 0.96 3.94
CA SER A 36 14.92 1.22 4.00
C SER A 36 14.32 0.74 5.32
N ASP A 37 13.42 1.54 5.90
CA ASP A 37 12.59 1.12 7.03
C ASP A 37 11.35 0.33 6.57
N LEU A 38 11.03 0.34 5.26
CA LEU A 38 9.93 -0.46 4.73
C LEU A 38 10.35 -1.92 4.61
N ILE A 39 9.55 -2.81 5.18
CA ILE A 39 9.78 -4.27 5.13
C ILE A 39 8.69 -5.03 4.36
N ALA A 40 7.53 -4.42 4.14
CA ALA A 40 6.52 -4.95 3.24
C ALA A 40 5.73 -3.85 2.50
N VAL A 41 5.23 -4.18 1.31
CA VAL A 41 4.30 -3.37 0.52
C VAL A 41 3.20 -4.28 -0.02
N VAL A 42 1.94 -3.87 0.15
CA VAL A 42 0.79 -4.56 -0.43
C VAL A 42 0.07 -3.63 -1.39
N LYS A 43 0.08 -3.99 -2.67
CA LYS A 43 -0.67 -3.31 -3.72
C LYS A 43 -2.08 -3.91 -3.79
N ILE A 44 -3.09 -3.06 -3.75
CA ILE A 44 -4.49 -3.45 -3.74
C ILE A 44 -5.09 -2.95 -5.05
N ASN A 45 -5.26 -3.84 -6.03
CA ASN A 45 -5.90 -3.49 -7.30
C ASN A 45 -7.41 -3.45 -7.10
N THR A 46 -7.98 -2.25 -7.18
CA THR A 46 -9.41 -2.00 -7.03
C THR A 46 -9.79 -0.69 -7.71
N SER A 47 -11.06 -0.55 -8.07
CA SER A 47 -11.64 0.73 -8.53
C SER A 47 -12.11 1.60 -7.36
N LYS A 48 -12.13 1.07 -6.13
CA LYS A 48 -12.53 1.84 -4.94
C LYS A 48 -11.44 2.82 -4.55
N SER A 49 -11.86 3.98 -4.04
CA SER A 49 -10.95 5.05 -3.59
C SER A 49 -10.46 4.90 -2.15
N SER A 50 -11.03 3.97 -1.39
CA SER A 50 -10.67 3.66 -0.01
C SER A 50 -11.08 2.23 0.33
N LEU A 51 -10.51 1.69 1.41
CA LEU A 51 -10.98 0.43 2.00
C LEU A 51 -12.33 0.64 2.68
N TYR A 52 -13.15 -0.40 2.70
CA TYR A 52 -14.34 -0.49 3.56
C TYR A 52 -13.92 -0.73 5.01
N SER A 53 -13.00 -1.66 5.21
CA SER A 53 -12.42 -1.99 6.52
C SER A 53 -11.08 -2.69 6.36
N SER A 54 -10.26 -2.64 7.41
CA SER A 54 -9.04 -3.43 7.49
C SER A 54 -8.70 -3.84 8.93
N THR A 55 -8.16 -5.05 9.05
CA THR A 55 -7.79 -5.64 10.34
C THR A 55 -6.42 -6.28 10.24
N VAL A 56 -5.65 -6.17 11.32
CA VAL A 56 -4.35 -6.82 11.45
C VAL A 56 -4.35 -7.63 12.73
N ASP A 57 -4.29 -8.95 12.58
CA ASP A 57 -4.04 -9.85 13.69
C ASP A 57 -2.55 -10.17 13.76
N VAL A 58 -1.95 -10.07 14.95
CA VAL A 58 -0.50 -10.32 15.13
C VAL A 58 -0.24 -11.62 15.90
N SER A 59 0.87 -12.30 15.62
CA SER A 59 1.29 -13.53 16.31
C SER A 59 2.73 -13.41 16.84
N HIS A 60 2.95 -13.93 18.06
CA HIS A 60 4.28 -14.17 18.63
C HIS A 60 4.74 -15.63 18.44
N ASP A 61 3.86 -16.49 17.92
CA ASP A 61 4.21 -17.86 17.57
C ASP A 61 4.78 -17.88 16.15
N CYS A 62 6.04 -18.32 16.05
CA CYS A 62 6.82 -18.41 14.82
C CYS A 62 6.59 -19.72 14.05
N GLN A 63 5.91 -20.70 14.64
CA GLN A 63 5.60 -21.99 14.01
C GLN A 63 4.20 -22.01 13.44
N HIS A 64 3.22 -21.44 14.15
CA HIS A 64 1.83 -21.36 13.73
C HIS A 64 1.29 -19.94 13.93
N PHE A 65 0.45 -19.46 13.00
CA PHE A 65 -0.24 -18.19 13.22
C PHE A 65 -1.29 -18.39 14.32
N SER A 66 -1.08 -17.75 15.47
CA SER A 66 -2.03 -17.71 16.57
C SER A 66 -2.36 -16.24 16.86
N PRO A 67 -3.58 -15.78 16.57
CA PRO A 67 -3.93 -14.39 16.72
C PRO A 67 -3.84 -13.98 18.19
N TYR A 68 -2.94 -13.05 18.50
CA TYR A 68 -2.70 -12.53 19.83
C TYR A 68 -3.50 -11.26 20.10
N LEU A 69 -3.60 -10.38 19.11
CA LEU A 69 -4.33 -9.12 19.18
C LEU A 69 -4.75 -8.69 17.78
N SER A 70 -5.99 -8.22 17.63
CA SER A 70 -6.47 -7.54 16.42
C SER A 70 -6.37 -6.04 16.58
N VAL A 71 -5.63 -5.37 15.69
CA VAL A 71 -5.52 -3.91 15.64
C VAL A 71 -6.28 -3.40 14.43
N LYS A 72 -7.02 -2.30 14.62
CA LYS A 72 -7.85 -1.71 13.58
C LYS A 72 -7.00 -0.83 12.64
N ASP A 73 -7.26 -1.01 11.34
CA ASP A 73 -6.93 -0.19 10.18
C ASP A 73 -5.45 0.19 9.91
N PRO A 74 -4.71 -0.61 9.13
CA PRO A 74 -3.53 -0.13 8.42
C PRO A 74 -3.94 0.93 7.38
N ASP A 75 -3.22 2.05 7.35
CA ASP A 75 -3.49 3.13 6.40
C ASP A 75 -3.19 2.66 4.96
N ALA A 76 -4.20 2.77 4.08
CA ALA A 76 -4.06 2.51 2.65
C ALA A 76 -4.17 3.82 1.85
N ILE A 77 -3.12 4.14 1.09
CA ILE A 77 -3.01 5.37 0.30
C ILE A 77 -3.49 5.11 -1.14
N LYS A 78 -4.30 6.02 -1.68
CA LYS A 78 -4.80 5.95 -3.07
C LYS A 78 -3.67 6.10 -4.08
N THR A 79 -3.69 5.27 -5.12
CA THR A 79 -2.76 5.32 -6.26
C THR A 79 -3.52 5.31 -7.59
N THR A 80 -2.80 5.47 -8.69
CA THR A 80 -3.32 5.52 -10.07
C THR A 80 -3.93 4.18 -10.53
N GLY A 81 -3.81 3.11 -9.75
CA GLY A 81 -4.33 1.77 -10.06
C GLY A 81 -5.03 1.05 -8.90
N GLY A 82 -5.31 1.75 -7.80
CA GLY A 82 -5.97 1.18 -6.64
C GLY A 82 -5.50 1.82 -5.33
N LEU A 83 -5.20 0.98 -4.34
CA LEU A 83 -4.72 1.40 -3.02
C LEU A 83 -3.36 0.76 -2.71
N CYS A 84 -2.64 1.35 -1.78
CA CYS A 84 -1.33 0.88 -1.36
C CYS A 84 -1.22 0.86 0.16
N MET A 85 -0.92 -0.29 0.73
CA MET A 85 -0.55 -0.44 2.14
C MET A 85 0.96 -0.65 2.24
N VAL A 86 1.61 0.02 3.19
CA VAL A 86 3.04 -0.13 3.47
C VAL A 86 3.24 -0.57 4.91
N LEU A 87 4.34 -1.29 5.15
CA LEU A 87 4.70 -1.75 6.48
C LEU A 87 6.11 -1.27 6.85
N PRO A 88 6.24 -0.20 7.64
CA PRO A 88 7.50 0.22 8.23
C PRO A 88 7.87 -0.65 9.43
N ALA A 89 9.14 -1.06 9.54
CA ALA A 89 9.65 -1.82 10.67
C ALA A 89 9.54 -1.06 12.00
N SER A 90 9.65 0.28 11.96
CA SER A 90 9.59 1.14 13.14
C SER A 90 8.21 1.22 13.80
N GLU A 91 7.15 0.86 13.08
CA GLU A 91 5.77 0.88 13.58
C GLU A 91 5.34 -0.44 14.23
N LEU A 92 6.18 -1.48 14.12
CA LEU A 92 5.88 -2.80 14.67
C LEU A 92 6.25 -2.92 16.15
N GLN A 93 5.35 -3.52 16.91
CA GLN A 93 5.64 -3.99 18.27
C GLN A 93 6.77 -5.04 18.21
N GLN A 94 7.58 -5.14 19.26
CA GLN A 94 8.70 -6.09 19.30
C GLN A 94 8.23 -7.54 19.46
N LYS A 95 9.04 -8.49 18.95
CA LYS A 95 8.87 -9.95 19.11
C LYS A 95 7.67 -10.57 18.40
N LEU A 96 7.09 -9.88 17.43
CA LEU A 96 6.12 -10.44 16.50
C LEU A 96 6.83 -11.36 15.50
N CYS A 97 6.22 -12.50 15.22
CA CYS A 97 6.69 -13.46 14.23
C CYS A 97 5.93 -13.33 12.91
N SER A 98 4.65 -12.98 12.97
CA SER A 98 3.81 -12.88 11.78
C SER A 98 2.59 -11.99 12.03
N MET A 99 1.97 -11.58 10.95
CA MET A 99 0.73 -10.81 10.92
C MET A 99 -0.23 -11.42 9.89
N HIS A 100 -1.52 -11.45 10.20
CA HIS A 100 -2.59 -11.75 9.27
C HIS A 100 -3.32 -10.44 8.98
N VAL A 101 -3.21 -9.96 7.75
CA VAL A 101 -3.81 -8.71 7.31
C VAL A 101 -5.04 -9.04 6.48
N THR A 102 -6.21 -8.55 6.89
CA THR A 102 -7.44 -8.64 6.10
C THR A 102 -7.83 -7.26 5.61
N LEU A 103 -8.05 -7.14 4.31
CA LEU A 103 -8.46 -5.90 3.64
C LEU A 103 -9.79 -6.14 2.93
N CYS A 104 -10.75 -5.24 3.13
CA CYS A 104 -12.07 -5.30 2.51
C CYS A 104 -12.32 -4.04 1.67
N ILE A 105 -12.82 -4.22 0.44
CA ILE A 105 -13.24 -3.10 -0.43
C ILE A 105 -14.77 -2.91 -0.45
N ALA A 106 -15.50 -3.88 0.09
CA ALA A 106 -16.94 -3.88 0.35
C ALA A 106 -17.22 -4.87 1.50
N GLU A 107 -18.41 -4.82 2.08
CA GLU A 107 -18.81 -5.65 3.23
C GLU A 107 -18.60 -7.16 3.00
N ASN A 108 -18.85 -7.62 1.78
CA ASN A 108 -18.74 -9.02 1.36
C ASN A 108 -17.52 -9.31 0.46
N ASN A 109 -16.61 -8.35 0.29
CA ASN A 109 -15.47 -8.48 -0.61
C ASN A 109 -14.16 -8.16 0.13
N CYS A 110 -13.60 -9.22 0.73
CA CYS A 110 -12.42 -9.18 1.57
C CYS A 110 -11.38 -10.19 1.09
N GLN A 111 -10.10 -9.86 1.26
CA GLN A 111 -8.99 -10.78 1.06
C GLN A 111 -8.01 -10.67 2.21
N SER A 112 -7.31 -11.76 2.50
CA SER A 112 -6.32 -11.82 3.58
C SER A 112 -4.94 -12.22 3.07
N ILE A 113 -3.92 -11.79 3.81
CA ILE A 113 -2.53 -12.22 3.62
C ILE A 113 -1.83 -12.46 4.94
N ASP A 114 -1.07 -13.55 5.00
CA ASP A 114 -0.10 -13.80 6.06
C ASP A 114 1.26 -13.20 5.69
N ILE A 115 1.79 -12.35 6.57
CA ILE A 115 3.10 -11.72 6.47
C ILE A 115 3.97 -12.24 7.61
N LYS A 116 5.01 -13.01 7.29
CA LYS A 116 6.03 -13.43 8.25
C LYS A 116 7.07 -12.34 8.43
N LEU A 117 7.49 -12.09 9.66
CA LEU A 117 8.45 -11.05 10.02
C LEU A 117 9.81 -11.67 10.32
N GLU A 118 10.87 -11.08 9.78
CA GLU A 118 12.24 -11.52 10.02
C GLU A 118 12.97 -10.50 10.90
N THR A 119 13.57 -10.99 11.98
CA THR A 119 14.30 -10.17 12.95
C THR A 119 15.79 -10.47 12.93
N LYS A 120 16.62 -9.43 13.00
CA LYS A 120 18.05 -9.55 13.30
C LYS A 120 18.35 -8.80 14.60
N GLY A 121 18.58 -9.56 15.68
CA GLY A 121 18.58 -8.99 17.03
C GLY A 121 17.17 -8.52 17.42
N ASN A 122 17.04 -7.29 17.90
CA ASN A 122 15.76 -6.70 18.32
C ASN A 122 15.08 -5.82 17.26
N ARG A 123 15.48 -5.94 15.98
CA ARG A 123 14.95 -5.13 14.88
C ARG A 123 14.39 -6.01 13.78
N TYR A 124 13.25 -5.64 13.23
CA TYR A 124 12.75 -6.21 11.98
C TYR A 124 13.62 -5.73 10.82
N VAL A 125 13.96 -6.66 9.94
CA VAL A 125 14.85 -6.39 8.78
C VAL A 125 14.23 -6.80 7.46
N ALA A 126 13.22 -7.67 7.48
CA ALA A 126 12.49 -8.10 6.29
C ALA A 126 11.11 -8.65 6.68
N ALA A 127 10.27 -8.83 5.66
CA ALA A 127 9.03 -9.57 5.78
C ALA A 127 8.85 -10.50 4.56
N ASN A 128 8.04 -11.54 4.73
CA ASN A 128 7.70 -12.49 3.68
C ASN A 128 6.18 -12.72 3.61
N PRO A 129 5.51 -12.35 2.50
CA PRO A 129 6.11 -11.71 1.33
C PRO A 129 6.48 -10.24 1.60
N ALA A 130 7.58 -9.78 0.99
CA ALA A 130 7.99 -8.38 1.04
C ALA A 130 7.12 -7.50 0.12
N TYR A 131 6.66 -8.07 -1.00
CA TYR A 131 5.70 -7.44 -1.89
C TYR A 131 4.56 -8.41 -2.18
N TYR A 132 3.33 -7.92 -2.13
CA TYR A 132 2.16 -8.70 -2.52
C TYR A 132 1.14 -7.85 -3.30
N GLU A 133 0.45 -8.48 -4.23
CA GLU A 133 -0.58 -7.86 -5.05
C GLU A 133 -1.92 -8.55 -4.83
N MET A 134 -2.84 -7.86 -4.16
CA MET A 134 -4.24 -8.28 -4.01
C MET A 134 -5.04 -7.81 -5.21
N ILE A 135 -5.78 -8.72 -5.83
CA ILE A 135 -6.63 -8.42 -6.97
C ILE A 135 -8.09 -8.61 -6.54
N PHE A 136 -8.79 -7.50 -6.34
CA PHE A 136 -10.23 -7.54 -6.10
C PHE A 136 -10.97 -7.52 -7.44
N GLN A 137 -11.89 -8.45 -7.64
CA GLN A 137 -12.74 -8.43 -8.83
C GLN A 137 -13.64 -7.18 -8.79
N HIS A 138 -13.75 -6.50 -9.93
CA HIS A 138 -14.73 -5.43 -10.09
C HIS A 138 -16.13 -6.06 -10.10
N GLU A 139 -16.93 -5.75 -9.08
CA GLU A 139 -18.38 -5.85 -9.16
C GLU A 139 -18.96 -4.59 -9.82
#